data_AF-A0A383A3P7-F1
#
_entry.id   AF-A0A383A3P7-F1
#
_cell.length_a   1.000
_cell.length_b   1.000
_cell.length_c   1.000
_cell.angle_alpha   90.00
_cell.angle_beta   90.00
_cell.angle_gamma   90.00
#
_symmetry.space_group_name_H-M   'P 1'
#
loop_
_entity.id
_entity.type
_entity.pdbx_description
1 polymer ?
#
loop_
_entity_poly.entity_id
_entity_poly.type
_entity_poly.pdbx_seq_one_letter_code
_entity_poly.pdbx_strand_id
1 'polypeptide(L)'
;LPDLQRLAGDDFTGVRLDHGGDVVDVVFESSSADPVTWEQVRVVGKVAWLRMQDDSVTLYCVLQGRHFAAPGAVGFDADDEISLVLQGPSGTIVSPGANVTFLVEGQSSAVLIDGAVTEAASRGPGSVTVRVPAGTHRIDIDGS
;
A
#
# COMPACT_ATOMS: atom_id res chain seq x y z
N LEU A 1 -22.37 15.69 -6.59
CA LEU A 1 -21.80 15.50 -7.94
C LEU A 1 -20.34 15.18 -7.73
N PRO A 2 -19.74 14.29 -8.54
CA PRO A 2 -18.33 14.01 -8.42
C PRO A 2 -17.50 15.27 -8.69
N ASP A 3 -16.41 15.44 -7.95
CA ASP A 3 -15.45 16.54 -8.10
C ASP A 3 -14.08 15.99 -8.50
N LEU A 4 -13.41 16.69 -9.41
CA LEU A 4 -12.13 16.25 -9.99
C LEU A 4 -11.11 17.38 -9.86
N GLN A 5 -10.01 17.09 -9.16
CA GLN A 5 -8.96 18.06 -8.89
C GLN A 5 -7.60 17.51 -9.33
N ARG A 6 -6.83 18.32 -10.04
CA ARG A 6 -5.43 18.00 -10.32
C ARG A 6 -4.61 18.17 -9.04
N LEU A 7 -3.75 17.20 -8.77
CA LEU A 7 -2.70 17.30 -7.76
C LEU A 7 -1.34 17.51 -8.46
N ALA A 8 -0.49 18.34 -7.87
CA ALA A 8 0.88 18.52 -8.31
C ALA A 8 1.74 18.97 -7.14
N GLY A 9 2.95 18.42 -7.05
CA GLY A 9 4.03 18.90 -6.20
C GLY A 9 5.33 18.92 -6.99
N ASP A 10 6.44 19.18 -6.31
CA ASP A 10 7.76 19.26 -6.95
C ASP A 10 8.15 17.93 -7.60
N ASP A 11 7.80 16.81 -6.94
CA ASP A 11 8.24 15.46 -7.33
C ASP A 11 7.10 14.52 -7.76
N PHE A 12 5.88 15.05 -7.93
CA PHE A 12 4.73 14.25 -8.35
C PHE A 12 3.67 15.03 -9.12
N THR A 13 2.91 14.30 -9.93
CA THR A 13 1.63 14.78 -10.46
C THR A 13 0.54 13.76 -10.17
N GLY A 14 -0.71 14.21 -10.13
CA GLY A 14 -1.80 13.31 -9.78
C GLY A 14 -3.19 13.90 -9.93
N VAL A 15 -4.15 13.18 -9.39
CA VAL A 15 -5.57 13.53 -9.42
C VAL A 15 -6.24 13.06 -8.13
N ARG A 16 -7.13 13.92 -7.62
CA ARG A 16 -8.11 13.58 -6.58
C ARG A 16 -9.48 13.54 -7.25
N LEU A 17 -10.17 12.41 -7.12
CA LEU A 17 -11.52 12.20 -7.59
C LEU A 17 -12.41 11.95 -6.37
N ASP A 18 -13.27 12.91 -6.07
CA ASP A 18 -14.32 12.79 -5.06
C ASP A 18 -15.57 12.26 -5.74
N HIS A 19 -16.06 11.09 -5.33
CA HIS A 19 -17.26 10.49 -5.90
C HIS A 19 -18.55 11.00 -5.21
N GLY A 20 -18.42 11.72 -4.08
CA GLY A 20 -19.48 11.93 -3.10
C GLY A 20 -19.72 10.70 -2.22
N GLY A 21 -20.48 10.89 -1.13
CA GLY A 21 -20.73 9.81 -0.16
C GLY A 21 -19.45 9.32 0.52
N ASP A 22 -18.54 10.26 0.79
CA ASP A 22 -17.27 10.05 1.52
C ASP A 22 -16.29 9.09 0.85
N VAL A 23 -16.47 8.80 -0.45
CA VAL A 23 -15.55 8.00 -1.26
C VAL A 23 -14.65 8.90 -2.11
N VAL A 24 -13.34 8.78 -1.90
CA VAL A 24 -12.32 9.57 -2.60
C VAL A 24 -11.24 8.65 -3.16
N ASP A 25 -10.96 8.76 -4.46
CA ASP A 25 -9.79 8.15 -5.08
C ASP A 25 -8.68 9.21 -5.24
N VAL A 26 -7.46 8.83 -4.91
CA VAL A 26 -6.27 9.64 -5.12
C VAL A 26 -5.25 8.82 -5.89
N VAL A 27 -4.77 9.35 -7.01
CA VAL A 27 -3.74 8.73 -7.83
C VAL A 27 -2.62 9.73 -8.04
N PHE A 28 -1.37 9.30 -7.87
CA PHE A 28 -0.21 10.10 -8.23
C PHE A 28 0.89 9.25 -8.86
N GLU A 29 1.65 9.87 -9.75
CA GLU A 29 2.87 9.35 -10.35
C GLU A 29 4.09 10.13 -9.86
N SER A 30 5.22 9.45 -9.75
CA SER A 30 6.51 10.03 -9.35
C SER A 30 7.67 9.39 -10.11
N SER A 31 8.86 9.97 -9.97
CA SER A 31 10.12 9.47 -10.54
C SER A 31 10.69 8.23 -9.82
N SER A 32 9.98 7.67 -8.83
CA SER A 32 10.33 6.52 -7.96
C SER A 32 11.56 6.68 -7.06
N ALA A 33 12.44 7.66 -7.30
CA ALA A 33 13.62 7.94 -6.49
C ALA A 33 13.31 8.80 -5.25
N ASP A 34 12.44 9.78 -5.40
CA ASP A 34 12.14 10.77 -4.36
C ASP A 34 10.81 10.44 -3.64
N PRO A 35 10.75 10.55 -2.30
CA PRO A 35 9.52 10.31 -1.57
C PRO A 35 8.45 11.36 -1.91
N VAL A 36 7.29 10.90 -2.35
CA VAL A 36 6.08 11.72 -2.44
C VAL A 36 5.45 11.80 -1.05
N THR A 37 5.17 13.01 -0.60
CA THR A 37 4.32 13.25 0.57
C THR A 37 3.12 14.09 0.13
N TRP A 38 1.93 13.54 0.31
CA TRP A 38 0.67 14.24 0.10
C TRP A 38 -0.20 14.02 1.34
N GLU A 39 -0.46 15.11 2.08
CA GLU A 39 -1.11 15.06 3.39
C GLU A 39 -0.42 14.06 4.34
N GLN A 40 -1.13 13.01 4.76
CA GLN A 40 -0.62 11.94 5.63
C GLN A 40 -0.15 10.71 4.85
N VAL A 41 -0.20 10.75 3.52
CA VAL A 41 0.26 9.66 2.65
C VAL A 41 1.72 9.90 2.26
N ARG A 42 2.54 8.88 2.44
CA ARG A 42 3.95 8.86 2.02
C ARG A 42 4.19 7.68 1.10
N VAL A 43 4.85 7.93 -0.03
CA VAL A 43 5.15 6.90 -1.03
C VAL A 43 6.57 7.04 -1.54
N VAL A 44 7.25 5.91 -1.68
CA VAL A 44 8.46 5.78 -2.51
C VAL A 44 8.11 4.73 -3.56
N GLY A 45 7.78 5.16 -4.76
CA GLY A 45 7.34 4.30 -5.86
C GLY A 45 6.82 5.09 -7.05
N LYS A 46 6.75 4.43 -8.22
CA LYS A 46 6.44 5.10 -9.49
C LYS A 46 4.99 5.58 -9.59
N VAL A 47 4.05 4.77 -9.10
CA VAL A 47 2.63 5.11 -9.08
C VAL A 47 2.06 4.66 -7.74
N ALA A 48 1.18 5.47 -7.15
CA ALA A 48 0.24 4.99 -6.14
C ALA A 48 -1.19 5.43 -6.46
N TRP A 49 -2.12 4.54 -6.16
CA TRP A 49 -3.55 4.81 -6.12
C TRP A 49 -4.05 4.36 -4.76
N LEU A 50 -4.75 5.22 -4.04
CA LEU A 50 -5.52 4.84 -2.86
C LEU A 50 -6.99 5.24 -3.01
N ARG A 51 -7.87 4.44 -2.40
CA ARG A 51 -9.27 4.78 -2.17
C ARG A 51 -9.49 4.96 -0.68
N MET A 52 -10.10 6.09 -0.33
CA MET A 52 -10.58 6.38 1.01
C MET A 52 -12.10 6.28 1.05
N GLN A 53 -12.63 5.73 2.13
CA GLN A 53 -14.05 5.77 2.49
C GLN A 53 -14.15 6.09 3.98
N ASP A 54 -14.91 7.11 4.35
CA ASP A 54 -15.04 7.54 5.76
C ASP A 54 -13.68 7.73 6.44
N ASP A 55 -12.75 8.41 5.76
CA ASP A 55 -11.35 8.66 6.15
C ASP A 55 -10.44 7.42 6.30
N SER A 56 -10.96 6.22 5.98
CA SER A 56 -10.20 4.97 6.04
C SER A 56 -9.77 4.50 4.65
N VAL A 57 -8.53 4.03 4.51
CA VAL A 57 -8.05 3.46 3.24
C VAL A 57 -8.66 2.08 3.03
N THR A 58 -9.48 1.94 2.00
CA THR A 58 -10.18 0.68 1.67
C THR A 58 -9.50 -0.08 0.53
N LEU A 59 -8.71 0.62 -0.29
CA LEU A 59 -7.89 0.04 -1.35
C LEU A 59 -6.62 0.86 -1.51
N TYR A 60 -5.50 0.20 -1.75
CA TYR A 60 -4.31 0.86 -2.27
C TYR A 60 -3.58 -0.02 -3.28
N CYS A 61 -2.98 0.63 -4.28
CA CYS A 61 -2.16 0.04 -5.31
C CYS A 61 -0.87 0.85 -5.40
N VAL A 62 0.27 0.18 -5.42
CA VAL A 62 1.58 0.82 -5.57
C VAL A 62 2.36 0.05 -6.61
N LEU A 63 2.91 0.74 -7.60
CA LEU A 63 3.73 0.16 -8.66
C LEU A 63 5.19 0.56 -8.46
N GLN A 64 6.08 -0.44 -8.53
CA GLN A 64 7.52 -0.27 -8.34
C GLN A 64 7.84 0.53 -7.07
N GLY A 65 7.20 0.16 -5.96
CA GLY A 65 7.31 0.83 -4.67
C GLY A 65 8.21 0.09 -3.69
N ARG A 66 8.88 0.87 -2.84
CA ARG A 66 9.63 0.41 -1.66
C ARG A 66 8.99 0.84 -0.35
N HIS A 67 8.10 1.83 -0.39
CA HIS A 67 7.41 2.34 0.78
C HIS A 67 6.04 2.88 0.40
N PHE A 68 5.04 2.57 1.23
CA PHE A 68 3.75 3.23 1.25
C PHE A 68 3.27 3.29 2.68
N ALA A 69 2.85 4.46 3.14
CA ALA A 69 2.20 4.63 4.44
C ALA A 69 1.03 5.60 4.29
N ALA A 70 -0.10 5.24 4.88
CA ALA A 70 -1.31 6.04 4.94
C ALA A 70 -1.94 5.95 6.34
N PRO A 71 -2.93 6.81 6.67
CA PRO A 71 -3.64 6.74 7.94
C PRO A 71 -4.22 5.34 8.24
N GLY A 72 -4.34 5.00 9.53
CA GLY A 72 -4.89 3.70 9.97
C GLY A 72 -3.88 2.54 9.90
N ALA A 73 -2.58 2.83 10.02
CA ALA A 73 -1.51 1.83 9.90
C ALA A 73 -1.61 0.99 8.60
N VAL A 74 -1.99 1.62 7.50
CA VAL A 74 -2.11 0.97 6.19
C VAL A 74 -0.83 1.19 5.40
N GLY A 75 -0.21 0.10 4.98
CA GLY A 75 0.88 0.15 4.00
C GLY A 75 1.97 -0.87 4.19
N PHE A 76 3.16 -0.54 3.67
CA PHE A 76 4.30 -1.45 3.67
C PHE A 76 5.65 -0.73 3.55
N ASP A 77 6.69 -1.47 3.94
CA ASP A 77 8.09 -1.24 3.59
C ASP A 77 8.64 -2.48 2.88
N ALA A 78 9.47 -2.30 1.84
CA ALA A 78 10.12 -3.39 1.13
C ALA A 78 11.60 -3.10 0.88
N ASP A 79 12.44 -4.14 0.98
CA ASP A 79 13.88 -4.03 0.71
C ASP A 79 14.22 -4.03 -0.80
N ASP A 80 13.24 -4.37 -1.65
CA ASP A 80 13.31 -4.22 -3.10
C ASP A 80 12.01 -3.65 -3.69
N GLU A 81 12.05 -3.21 -4.95
CA GLU A 81 10.86 -2.69 -5.63
C GLU A 81 9.83 -3.80 -5.86
N ILE A 82 8.65 -3.61 -5.27
CA ILE A 82 7.50 -4.48 -5.47
C ILE A 82 6.37 -3.72 -6.15
N SER A 83 5.41 -4.44 -6.71
CA SER A 83 4.12 -3.86 -7.10
C SER A 83 3.02 -4.61 -6.39
N LEU A 84 2.03 -3.92 -5.83
CA LEU A 84 0.95 -4.59 -5.13
C LEU A 84 -0.35 -3.82 -5.26
N VAL A 85 -1.46 -4.53 -5.11
CA VAL A 85 -2.78 -3.98 -4.85
C VAL A 85 -3.40 -4.74 -3.69
N LEU A 86 -3.87 -4.04 -2.67
CA LEU A 86 -4.67 -4.61 -1.58
C LEU A 86 -6.01 -3.87 -1.50
N GLN A 87 -7.07 -4.63 -1.22
CA GLN A 87 -8.38 -4.14 -0.84
C GLN A 87 -8.72 -4.74 0.53
N GLY A 88 -8.69 -3.91 1.57
CA GLY A 88 -8.63 -4.38 2.95
C GLY A 88 -7.40 -5.29 3.18
N PRO A 89 -7.55 -6.48 3.80
CA PRO A 89 -6.44 -7.38 4.11
C PRO A 89 -5.84 -8.13 2.91
N SER A 90 -6.51 -8.11 1.77
CA SER A 90 -6.30 -9.10 0.71
C SER A 90 -5.98 -8.46 -0.63
N GLY A 91 -5.17 -9.13 -1.43
CA GLY A 91 -4.92 -8.72 -2.80
C GLY A 91 -3.77 -9.46 -3.47
N THR A 92 -3.00 -8.75 -4.28
CA THR A 92 -1.96 -9.34 -5.14
C THR A 92 -0.67 -8.55 -5.02
N ILE A 93 0.45 -9.26 -4.97
CA ILE A 93 1.80 -8.71 -4.99
C ILE A 93 2.60 -9.32 -6.15
N VAL A 94 3.41 -8.49 -6.80
CA VAL A 94 4.46 -8.86 -7.73
C VAL A 94 5.78 -8.49 -7.08
N SER A 95 6.63 -9.48 -6.87
CA SER A 95 7.87 -9.34 -6.11
C SER A 95 9.06 -9.92 -6.90
N PRO A 96 10.25 -9.32 -6.83
CA PRO A 96 11.50 -9.91 -7.31
C PRO A 96 12.10 -10.92 -6.31
N GLY A 97 11.44 -11.15 -5.17
CA GLY A 97 12.00 -11.84 -4.02
C GLY A 97 12.49 -10.85 -2.98
N ALA A 98 11.59 -10.31 -2.18
CA ALA A 98 11.85 -9.22 -1.25
C ALA A 98 11.37 -9.54 0.17
N ASN A 99 12.00 -8.95 1.17
CA ASN A 99 11.40 -8.85 2.50
C ASN A 99 10.42 -7.68 2.51
N VAL A 100 9.17 -7.98 2.85
CA VAL A 100 8.09 -6.99 2.90
C VAL A 100 7.57 -6.93 4.32
N THR A 101 7.61 -5.74 4.90
CA THR A 101 7.00 -5.41 6.18
C THR A 101 5.65 -4.79 5.90
N PHE A 102 4.57 -5.48 6.22
CA PHE A 102 3.23 -4.91 6.17
C PHE A 102 2.92 -4.18 7.47
N LEU A 103 2.34 -3.00 7.35
CA LEU A 103 1.73 -2.29 8.48
C LEU A 103 0.37 -2.91 8.75
N VAL A 104 0.09 -3.22 10.01
CA VAL A 104 -1.15 -3.89 10.44
C VAL A 104 -1.68 -3.25 11.72
N GLU A 105 -3.00 -3.18 11.85
CA GLU A 105 -3.60 -2.81 13.13
C GLU A 105 -3.52 -3.99 14.12
N GLY A 106 -3.14 -3.71 15.36
CA GLY A 106 -3.05 -4.73 16.42
C GLY A 106 -1.71 -5.48 16.50
N GLN A 107 -1.70 -6.63 17.19
CA GLN A 107 -0.46 -7.28 17.64
C GLN A 107 -0.16 -8.64 16.99
N SER A 108 -1.00 -9.18 16.11
CA SER A 108 -0.84 -10.57 15.64
C SER A 108 -1.54 -10.86 14.32
N SER A 109 -1.00 -10.33 13.22
CA SER A 109 -1.47 -10.72 11.88
C SER A 109 -0.68 -11.89 11.33
N ALA A 110 -1.38 -12.95 10.92
CA ALA A 110 -0.79 -13.95 10.03
C ALA A 110 -0.75 -13.37 8.61
N VAL A 111 0.26 -13.72 7.83
CA VAL A 111 0.30 -13.41 6.39
C VAL A 111 0.24 -14.73 5.65
N LEU A 112 -0.71 -14.84 4.74
CA LEU A 112 -0.85 -15.98 3.84
C LEU A 112 -0.34 -15.56 2.46
N ILE A 113 0.51 -16.42 1.88
CA ILE A 113 0.98 -16.29 0.50
C ILE A 113 0.40 -17.48 -0.26
N ASP A 114 -0.41 -17.21 -1.29
CA ASP A 114 -1.12 -18.22 -2.06
C ASP A 114 -1.95 -19.19 -1.19
N GLY A 115 -2.53 -18.67 -0.11
CA GLY A 115 -3.36 -19.42 0.84
C GLY A 115 -2.58 -20.25 1.87
N ALA A 116 -1.24 -20.22 1.86
CA ALA A 116 -0.40 -20.88 2.85
C ALA A 116 0.12 -19.88 3.89
N VAL A 117 -0.02 -20.22 5.17
CA VAL A 117 0.55 -19.42 6.27
C VAL A 117 2.06 -19.31 6.06
N THR A 118 2.54 -18.07 5.98
CA THR A 118 3.95 -17.76 5.81
C THR A 118 4.59 -17.45 7.16
N GLU A 119 5.77 -18.01 7.39
CA GLU A 119 6.55 -17.70 8.59
C GLU A 119 7.00 -16.23 8.58
N ALA A 120 6.73 -15.53 9.67
CA ALA A 120 7.17 -14.15 9.83
C ALA A 120 8.68 -14.13 10.10
N ALA A 121 9.42 -13.40 9.27
CA ALA A 121 10.83 -13.09 9.52
C ALA A 121 11.00 -12.22 10.77
N SER A 122 10.05 -11.31 11.01
CA SER A 122 9.96 -10.54 12.25
C SER A 122 8.53 -10.08 12.52
N ARG A 123 8.24 -9.76 13.79
CA ARG A 123 6.97 -9.18 14.23
C ARG A 123 7.28 -7.99 15.12
N GLY A 124 6.67 -6.84 14.81
CA GLY A 124 6.76 -5.62 15.60
C GLY A 124 5.38 -5.17 16.08
N PRO A 125 5.30 -4.19 16.99
CA PRO A 125 4.04 -3.53 17.30
C PRO A 125 3.48 -2.89 16.02
N GLY A 126 2.33 -3.37 15.54
CA GLY A 126 1.67 -2.87 14.33
C GLY A 126 2.36 -3.22 13.02
N SER A 127 3.23 -4.24 12.99
CA SER A 127 3.88 -4.66 11.75
C SER A 127 4.26 -6.14 11.72
N VAL A 128 4.29 -6.71 10.52
CA VAL A 128 4.75 -8.07 10.26
C VAL A 128 5.63 -8.10 9.03
N THR A 129 6.83 -8.67 9.17
CA THR A 129 7.76 -8.85 8.05
C THR A 129 7.73 -10.29 7.57
N VAL A 130 7.54 -10.49 6.27
CA VAL A 130 7.63 -11.79 5.60
C VAL A 130 8.54 -11.72 4.39
N ARG A 131 9.12 -12.87 4.02
CA ARG A 131 9.80 -13.02 2.74
C ARG A 131 8.76 -13.36 1.67
N VAL A 132 8.55 -12.46 0.72
CA VAL A 132 7.69 -12.71 -0.44
C VAL A 132 8.57 -13.27 -1.58
N PRO A 133 8.32 -14.49 -2.07
CA PRO A 133 9.08 -15.07 -3.17
C PRO A 133 9.02 -14.24 -4.46
N ALA A 134 9.92 -14.55 -5.40
CA ALA A 134 9.87 -13.94 -6.71
C ALA A 134 8.66 -14.47 -7.50
N GLY A 135 7.89 -13.58 -8.12
CA GLY A 135 6.71 -13.94 -8.89
C GLY A 135 5.50 -13.07 -8.58
N THR A 136 4.32 -13.56 -8.96
CA THR A 136 3.03 -12.95 -8.64
C THR A 136 2.31 -13.86 -7.65
N HIS A 137 1.89 -13.30 -6.53
CA HIS A 137 1.30 -14.05 -5.43
C HIS A 137 0.03 -13.36 -4.93
N ARG A 138 -0.91 -14.17 -4.46
CA ARG A 138 -2.01 -13.68 -3.63
C ARG A 138 -1.49 -13.45 -2.21
N ILE A 139 -1.88 -12.33 -1.62
CA ILE A 139 -1.60 -12.00 -0.21
C ILE A 139 -2.92 -11.85 0.53
N ASP A 140 -2.97 -12.43 1.73
CA ASP A 140 -4.03 -12.17 2.71
C ASP A 140 -3.36 -11.92 4.07
N ILE A 141 -3.75 -10.84 4.75
CA ILE A 141 -3.22 -10.42 6.04
C ILE A 141 -4.33 -10.59 7.08
N ASP A 142 -4.25 -11.62 7.93
CA ASP A 142 -5.27 -11.85 8.95
C ASP A 142 -5.27 -10.71 9.98
N GLY A 143 -6.45 -10.20 10.35
CA GLY A 143 -6.60 -9.26 11.47
C GLY A 143 -6.57 -7.77 11.12
N SER A 144 -6.84 -7.38 9.87
CA SER A 144 -7.27 -6.01 9.53
C SER A 144 -8.76 -5.82 9.80
#